data_AF-A0AAE2I243-F1
#
_entry.id   AF-A0AAE2I243-F1
#
_cell.length_a   1.000
_cell.length_b   1.000
_cell.length_c   1.000
_cell.angle_alpha   90.00
_cell.angle_beta   90.00
_cell.angle_gamma   90.00
#
_symmetry.space_group_name_H-M   'P 1'
#
loop_
_entity.id
_entity.type
_entity.pdbx_description
1 polymer ?
#
loop_
_entity_poly.entity_id
_entity_poly.type
_entity_poly.pdbx_seq_one_letter_code
_entity_poly.pdbx_strand_id
1 'polypeptide(L)'
;MTTVASRSGAISVTCTAAGLPVGMTISSRAMRRSPAALAREIMALCTLASTTAGVQARHRLRGRGVDEEALDLLGLPSRKELVNAEAAADASSAGRNR
;
A
#
# COMPACT_ATOMS: atom_id res chain seq x y z
N MET A 1 -9.73 4.34 -6.85
CA MET A 1 -8.42 4.81 -6.35
C MET A 1 -8.36 4.48 -4.87
N THR A 2 -7.16 4.26 -4.34
CA THR A 2 -6.98 3.83 -2.94
C THR A 2 -5.96 4.75 -2.28
N THR A 3 -6.32 5.29 -1.12
CA THR A 3 -5.44 6.14 -0.31
C THR A 3 -4.99 5.38 0.91
N VAL A 4 -3.69 5.39 1.18
CA VAL A 4 -3.09 4.82 2.40
C VAL A 4 -2.14 5.83 3.03
N ALA A 5 -1.93 5.71 4.33
CA ALA A 5 -1.01 6.57 5.07
C ALA A 5 0.00 5.72 5.84
N SER A 6 1.19 6.28 6.08
CA SER A 6 2.11 5.67 7.03
C SER A 6 1.52 5.69 8.44
N ARG A 7 2.02 4.81 9.31
CA ARG A 7 1.55 4.67 10.68
C ARG A 7 1.49 5.99 11.47
N SER A 8 2.42 6.90 11.18
CA SER A 8 2.49 8.22 11.82
C SER A 8 1.59 9.28 11.17
N GLY A 9 0.98 8.98 10.03
CA GLY A 9 0.26 9.95 9.19
C GLY A 9 1.17 10.96 8.49
N ALA A 10 2.49 10.85 8.63
CA ALA A 10 3.45 11.82 8.10
C ALA A 10 3.55 11.79 6.56
N ILE A 11 3.13 10.69 5.93
CA ILE A 11 3.05 10.49 4.49
C ILE A 11 1.70 9.84 4.19
N SER A 12 0.98 10.33 3.18
CA SER A 12 -0.14 9.63 2.56
C SER A 12 0.05 9.58 1.05
N VAL A 13 -0.37 8.50 0.42
CA VAL A 13 -0.34 8.33 -1.03
C VAL A 13 -1.70 7.87 -1.51
N THR A 14 -2.13 8.40 -2.64
CA THR A 14 -3.31 7.94 -3.38
C THR A 14 -2.83 7.33 -4.68
N CYS A 15 -3.22 6.07 -4.91
CA CYS A 15 -2.78 5.31 -6.06
C CYS A 15 -3.96 4.82 -6.91
N THR A 16 -3.65 4.53 -8.17
CA THR A 16 -4.47 3.65 -9.01
C THR A 16 -4.49 2.24 -8.41
N ALA A 17 -5.36 1.35 -8.92
CA ALA A 17 -5.40 -0.04 -8.47
C ALA A 17 -4.08 -0.80 -8.72
N ALA A 18 -3.29 -0.36 -9.71
CA ALA A 18 -1.98 -0.93 -10.03
C ALA A 18 -0.83 -0.33 -9.17
N GLY A 19 -1.12 0.57 -8.23
CA GLY A 19 -0.10 1.17 -7.36
C GLY A 19 0.60 2.41 -7.94
N LEU A 20 0.17 2.91 -9.10
CA LEU A 20 0.72 4.14 -9.66
C LEU A 20 0.24 5.34 -8.85
N PRO A 21 1.14 6.16 -8.28
CA PRO A 21 0.75 7.31 -7.47
C PRO A 21 0.13 8.40 -8.35
N VAL A 22 -1.03 8.91 -7.92
CA VAL A 22 -1.73 10.04 -8.57
C VAL A 22 -1.87 11.25 -7.65
N GLY A 23 -1.53 11.10 -6.38
CA GLY A 23 -1.47 12.19 -5.41
C GLY A 23 -0.78 11.73 -4.12
N MET A 24 -0.15 12.65 -3.39
CA MET A 24 0.46 12.35 -2.10
C MET A 24 0.60 13.61 -1.23
N THR A 25 0.63 13.40 0.07
CA THR A 25 0.96 14.44 1.06
C THR A 25 2.17 14.00 1.85
N ILE A 26 3.14 14.91 2.03
CA ILE A 26 4.35 14.65 2.81
C ILE A 26 4.49 15.78 3.84
N SER A 27 4.52 15.43 5.12
CA SER A 27 4.72 16.42 6.18
C SER A 27 6.12 17.03 6.13
N SER A 28 6.27 18.26 6.62
CA SER A 28 7.57 18.94 6.72
C SER A 28 8.57 18.15 7.58
N ARG A 29 8.09 17.38 8.56
CA ARG A 29 8.94 16.48 9.37
C ARG A 29 9.48 15.31 8.55
N ALA A 30 8.65 14.68 7.72
CA ALA A 30 9.09 13.59 6.85
C ALA A 30 10.09 14.07 5.79
N MET A 31 9.91 15.29 5.25
CA MET A 31 10.82 15.90 4.27
C MET A 31 12.25 16.10 4.78
N ARG A 32 12.49 16.10 6.10
CA ARG A 32 13.84 16.23 6.68
C ARG A 32 14.63 14.92 6.69
N ARG A 33 13.99 13.79 6.39
CA ARG A 33 14.67 12.47 6.32
C ARG A 33 15.49 12.38 5.04
N SER A 34 16.40 11.40 4.98
CA SER A 34 17.17 11.16 3.76
C SER A 34 16.24 10.85 2.58
N PRO A 35 16.54 11.34 1.35
CA PRO A 35 15.75 11.05 0.16
C PRO A 35 15.53 9.55 -0.06
N ALA A 36 16.55 8.73 0.19
CA ALA A 36 16.46 7.28 0.09
C ALA A 36 15.49 6.65 1.11
N ALA A 37 15.43 7.17 2.34
CA ALA A 37 14.45 6.70 3.32
C ALA A 37 13.02 7.10 2.92
N LEU A 38 12.84 8.32 2.41
CA LEU A 38 11.54 8.81 1.94
C LEU A 38 11.04 7.99 0.73
N ALA A 39 11.90 7.77 -0.26
CA ALA A 39 11.57 6.98 -1.44
C ALA A 39 11.14 5.55 -1.09
N ARG A 40 11.85 4.88 -0.17
CA ARG A 40 11.49 3.52 0.28
C ARG A 40 10.12 3.48 0.93
N GLU A 41 9.80 4.43 1.81
CA GLU A 41 8.50 4.47 2.46
C GLU A 41 7.38 4.78 1.49
N ILE A 42 7.58 5.73 0.56
CA ILE A 42 6.60 6.03 -0.50
C ILE A 42 6.34 4.79 -1.36
N MET A 43 7.39 4.09 -1.80
CA MET A 43 7.23 2.87 -2.60
C MET A 43 6.50 1.76 -1.82
N ALA A 44 6.81 1.59 -0.53
CA ALA A 44 6.10 0.63 0.31
C ALA A 44 4.62 0.98 0.47
N LEU A 45 4.28 2.27 0.60
CA LEU A 45 2.90 2.73 0.65
C LEU A 45 2.18 2.55 -0.71
N CYS A 46 2.85 2.76 -1.84
CA CYS A 46 2.27 2.49 -3.16
C CYS A 46 1.92 1.00 -3.34
N THR A 47 2.81 0.10 -2.89
CA THR A 47 2.55 -1.34 -2.85
C THR A 47 1.38 -1.66 -1.91
N LEU A 48 1.35 -1.07 -0.71
CA LEU A 48 0.24 -1.25 0.21
C LEU A 48 -1.09 -0.82 -0.43
N ALA A 49 -1.13 0.33 -1.10
CA ALA A 49 -2.34 0.83 -1.76
C ALA A 49 -2.84 -0.11 -2.87
N SER A 50 -1.96 -0.67 -3.70
CA SER A 50 -2.34 -1.64 -4.73
C SER A 50 -2.81 -2.96 -4.12
N THR A 51 -2.13 -3.46 -3.08
CA THR A 51 -2.54 -4.67 -2.36
C THR A 51 -3.91 -4.48 -1.71
N THR A 52 -4.16 -3.35 -1.05
CA THR A 52 -5.48 -2.99 -0.49
C THR A 52 -6.55 -2.95 -1.58
N ALA A 53 -6.28 -2.30 -2.72
CA ALA A 53 -7.21 -2.23 -3.84
C ALA A 53 -7.56 -3.64 -4.38
N GLY A 54 -6.56 -4.51 -4.50
CA GLY A 54 -6.71 -5.88 -4.95
C GLY A 54 -7.53 -6.75 -3.99
N VAL A 55 -7.30 -6.65 -2.67
CA VAL A 55 -8.11 -7.36 -1.66
C VAL A 55 -9.57 -6.88 -1.69
N GLN A 56 -9.80 -5.58 -1.85
CA GLN A 56 -11.14 -5.03 -2.00
C GLN A 56 -11.82 -5.52 -3.29
N ALA A 57 -11.06 -5.62 -4.40
CA ALA A 57 -11.56 -6.21 -5.64
C ALA A 57 -11.91 -7.70 -5.45
N ARG A 58 -11.04 -8.47 -4.79
CA ARG A 58 -11.27 -9.88 -4.44
C ARG A 58 -12.56 -10.03 -3.65
N HIS A 59 -12.73 -9.24 -2.58
CA HIS A 59 -13.93 -9.27 -1.75
C HIS A 59 -15.22 -8.95 -2.54
N ARG A 60 -15.19 -7.93 -3.41
CA ARG A 60 -16.35 -7.58 -4.26
C ARG A 60 -16.71 -8.69 -5.25
N LEU A 61 -15.72 -9.36 -5.84
CA LEU A 61 -15.97 -10.44 -6.79
C LEU A 61 -16.48 -11.71 -6.09
N ARG A 62 -15.95 -12.05 -4.90
CA ARG A 62 -16.52 -13.12 -4.05
C ARG A 62 -17.98 -12.84 -3.72
N GLY A 63 -18.32 -11.60 -3.37
CA GLY A 63 -19.69 -11.18 -3.11
C GLY A 63 -20.62 -11.28 -4.33
N ARG A 64 -20.07 -11.43 -5.54
CA ARG A 64 -20.80 -11.66 -6.78
C ARG A 64 -20.81 -13.13 -7.22
N GLY A 65 -20.26 -14.04 -6.40
CA GLY A 65 -20.25 -15.48 -6.67
C GLY A 65 -19.05 -15.98 -7.48
N VAL A 66 -18.00 -15.17 -7.66
CA VAL A 66 -16.73 -15.66 -8.23
C VAL A 66 -16.05 -16.55 -7.19
N ASP A 67 -15.71 -17.78 -7.59
CA ASP A 67 -15.03 -18.74 -6.72
C ASP A 67 -13.56 -18.38 -6.45
N GLU A 68 -12.96 -19.05 -5.47
CA GLU A 68 -11.61 -18.74 -5.01
C GLU A 68 -10.53 -19.03 -6.06
N GLU A 69 -10.70 -20.08 -6.86
CA GLU A 69 -9.74 -20.51 -7.88
C GLU A 69 -9.69 -19.50 -9.04
N ALA A 70 -10.84 -19.00 -9.48
CA ALA A 70 -10.93 -17.92 -10.45
C ALA A 70 -10.27 -16.62 -9.94
N LEU A 71 -10.39 -16.30 -8.65
CA LEU A 71 -9.76 -15.11 -8.07
C LEU A 71 -8.24 -15.23 -7.98
N ASP A 72 -7.73 -16.44 -7.74
CA ASP A 72 -6.31 -16.75 -7.77
C ASP A 72 -5.76 -16.65 -9.19
N LEU A 73 -6.50 -17.11 -10.20
CA LEU A 73 -6.14 -16.94 -11.62
C LEU A 73 -6.09 -15.48 -12.05
N LEU A 74 -6.97 -14.63 -11.49
CA LEU A 74 -6.93 -13.18 -11.71
C LEU A 74 -5.75 -12.48 -11.02
N GLY A 75 -4.98 -13.21 -10.19
CA GLY A 75 -3.84 -12.67 -9.46
C GLY A 75 -4.24 -11.64 -8.40
N LEU A 76 -5.46 -11.71 -7.87
CA LEU A 76 -5.92 -10.76 -6.87
C LEU A 76 -5.32 -11.09 -5.50
N PRO A 77 -4.67 -10.12 -4.83
CA PRO A 77 -3.98 -10.36 -3.59
C PRO A 77 -4.92 -10.85 -2.50
N SER A 78 -4.38 -11.75 -1.68
CA SER A 78 -4.98 -12.34 -0.52
C SER A 78 -4.88 -11.42 0.70
N ARG A 79 -5.64 -11.76 1.76
CA ARG A 79 -5.53 -11.06 3.05
C ARG A 79 -4.16 -11.22 3.69
N LYS A 80 -3.48 -12.35 3.46
CA LYS A 80 -2.11 -12.58 3.96
C LYS A 80 -1.11 -11.63 3.32
N GLU A 81 -1.23 -11.40 2.01
CA GLU A 81 -0.37 -10.44 1.29
C GLU A 81 -0.61 -9.01 1.77
N LEU A 82 -1.85 -8.64 2.10
CA LEU A 82 -2.14 -7.34 2.72
C LEU A 82 -1.42 -7.16 4.05
N VAL A 83 -1.48 -8.16 4.95
CA VAL A 83 -0.76 -8.11 6.24
C VAL A 83 0.75 -7.97 6.03
N ASN A 84 1.32 -8.68 5.04
CA ASN A 84 2.74 -8.55 4.71
C ASN A 84 3.09 -7.15 4.18
N ALA A 85 2.22 -6.55 3.35
CA ALA A 85 2.41 -5.20 2.83
C ALA A 85 2.31 -4.15 3.93
N GLU A 86 1.38 -4.30 4.87
CA GLU A 86 1.26 -3.44 6.06
C GLU A 86 2.54 -3.50 6.91
N ALA A 87 3.03 -4.71 7.20
CA ALA A 87 4.27 -4.90 7.94
C ALA A 87 5.50 -4.29 7.23
N ALA A 88 5.57 -4.41 5.91
CA ALA A 88 6.66 -3.81 5.11
C ALA A 88 6.60 -2.27 5.09
N ALA A 89 5.41 -1.68 4.99
CA ALA A 89 5.21 -0.24 5.09
C ALA A 89 5.60 0.28 6.47
N ASP A 90 5.20 -0.45 7.52
CA ASP A 90 5.56 -0.14 8.90
C ASP A 90 7.07 -0.20 9.15
N ALA A 91 7.74 -1.24 8.65
CA ALA A 91 9.19 -1.37 8.74
C ALA A 91 9.92 -0.23 8.02
N SER A 92 9.37 0.25 6.91
CA SER A 92 9.91 1.38 6.14
C SER A 92 9.77 2.72 6.87
N SER A 93 8.69 2.89 7.64
CA SER A 93 8.49 4.06 8.51
C SER A 93 9.45 4.11 9.70
N ALA A 94 9.92 2.95 10.16
CA ALA A 94 10.83 2.79 11.30
C ALA A 94 12.32 3.00 10.95
N GLY A 95 12.64 3.44 9.73
CA GLY A 95 14.00 3.74 9.28
C GLY A 95 14.66 4.85 10.11
N ARG A 96 15.27 4.45 11.23
CA ARG A 96 16.02 5.27 12.18
C ARG A 96 17.18 6.00 11.51
N ASN A 97 17.39 7.25 11.92
CA ASN A 97 18.64 8.00 11.81
C ASN A 97 19.84 7.10 12.16
N ARG A 98 20.52 6.57 11.15
CA ARG A 98 21.91 6.12 11.25
C ARG A 98 22.67 6.76 10.10
#